data_AF-A0A6I5CS05-F1
#
_entry.id   AF-A0A6I5CS05-F1
#
_cell.length_a   1.000
_cell.length_b   1.000
_cell.length_c   1.000
_cell.angle_alpha   90.00
_cell.angle_beta   90.00
_cell.angle_gamma   90.00
#
_symmetry.space_group_name_H-M   'P 1'
#
loop_
_entity.id
_entity.type
_entity.pdbx_description
1 polymer ?
#
loop_
_entity_poly.entity_id
_entity_poly.type
_entity_poly.pdbx_seq_one_letter_code
_entity_poly.pdbx_strand_id
1 'polypeptide(L)' 'GPPLERAVPGELPSEGMVLGALQVPPDGRPVVFLHDHPTTGGYPVIGVVAAPGLAAAAQAAVGTPVRFTPG' A
#
# COMPACT_ATOMS: atom_id res chain seq x y z
N GLY A 1 7.10 -3.22 9.96
CA GLY A 1 6.37 -3.25 11.25
C GLY A 1 5.69 -4.58 11.42
N PRO A 2 4.91 -4.79 12.50
CA PRO A 2 4.09 -5.99 12.62
C PRO A 2 2.99 -6.01 11.54
N PRO A 3 2.45 -7.19 11.17
CA PRO A 3 1.25 -7.29 10.34
C PRO A 3 0.07 -6.52 10.94
N LEU A 4 -0.75 -5.94 10.08
CA LEU A 4 -1.99 -5.28 10.47
C LEU A 4 -3.11 -6.31 10.64
N GLU A 5 -3.82 -6.22 11.76
CA GLU A 5 -5.03 -7.00 11.97
C GLU A 5 -6.20 -6.37 11.20
N ARG A 6 -6.89 -7.17 10.41
CA ARG A 6 -8.04 -6.71 9.61
C ARG A 6 -9.29 -6.71 10.48
N ALA A 7 -9.87 -5.52 10.71
CA ALA A 7 -11.15 -5.40 11.40
C ALA A 7 -12.32 -6.02 10.61
N VAL A 8 -12.20 -6.07 9.27
CA VAL A 8 -13.19 -6.65 8.36
C VAL A 8 -12.53 -7.72 7.50
N PRO A 9 -13.01 -8.98 7.52
CA PRO A 9 -12.36 -10.09 6.84
C PRO A 9 -12.63 -10.17 5.33
N GLY A 10 -13.70 -9.52 4.83
CA GLY A 10 -14.10 -9.57 3.42
C GLY A 10 -13.18 -8.80 2.48
N GLU A 11 -13.08 -9.23 1.22
CA GLU A 11 -12.36 -8.51 0.16
C GLU A 11 -13.21 -7.40 -0.45
N LEU A 12 -12.57 -6.46 -1.14
CA LEU A 12 -13.27 -5.46 -1.94
C LEU A 12 -13.61 -6.05 -3.32
N PRO A 13 -14.72 -5.62 -3.95
CA PRO A 13 -14.86 -5.76 -5.39
C PRO A 13 -13.60 -5.25 -6.09
N SER A 14 -13.26 -5.83 -7.25
CA SER A 14 -12.12 -5.32 -8.02
C SER A 14 -12.33 -3.85 -8.38
N GLU A 15 -11.47 -2.99 -7.86
CA GLU A 15 -11.50 -1.54 -8.06
C GLU A 15 -10.24 -1.07 -8.78
N GLY A 16 -10.34 0.09 -9.45
CA GLY A 16 -9.19 0.71 -10.11
C GLY A 16 -8.10 1.05 -9.10
N MET A 17 -6.87 0.67 -9.40
CA MET A 17 -5.72 0.95 -8.54
C MET A 17 -5.03 2.24 -8.97
N VAL A 18 -4.47 2.97 -8.01
CA VAL A 18 -3.75 4.22 -8.24
C VAL A 18 -2.30 4.14 -7.78
N LEU A 19 -1.44 4.91 -8.44
CA LEU A 19 -0.06 5.12 -8.02
C LEU A 19 -0.01 5.61 -6.56
N GLY A 20 0.83 4.98 -5.75
CA GLY A 20 1.00 5.28 -4.34
C GLY A 20 0.02 4.56 -3.41
N ALA A 21 -0.91 3.76 -3.93
CA ALA A 21 -1.85 3.02 -3.09
C ALA A 21 -1.13 2.12 -2.07
N LEU A 22 -1.54 2.22 -0.81
CA LEU A 22 -1.06 1.38 0.30
C LEU A 22 -2.09 0.27 0.56
N GLN A 23 -1.90 -0.86 -0.09
CA GLN A 23 -2.81 -2.00 -0.04
C GLN A 23 -2.42 -2.96 1.10
N VAL A 24 -3.40 -3.60 1.74
CA VAL A 24 -3.20 -4.59 2.82
C VAL A 24 -3.81 -5.94 2.44
N PRO A 25 -3.00 -6.93 2.01
CA PRO A 25 -3.44 -8.29 1.73
C PRO A 25 -3.84 -9.08 3.00
N PRO A 26 -4.33 -10.33 2.87
CA PRO A 26 -4.72 -11.16 4.01
C PRO A 26 -3.62 -11.44 5.03
N ASP A 27 -2.34 -11.39 4.64
CA ASP A 27 -1.19 -11.57 5.54
C ASP A 27 -0.89 -10.32 6.40
N GLY A 28 -1.65 -9.24 6.22
CA GLY A 28 -1.55 -7.99 6.97
C GLY A 28 -0.33 -7.14 6.64
N ARG A 29 0.49 -7.49 5.64
CA ARG A 29 1.70 -6.75 5.30
C ARG A 29 1.40 -5.68 4.25
N PRO A 30 1.53 -4.38 4.56
CA PRO A 30 1.22 -3.34 3.59
C PRO A 30 2.14 -3.37 2.36
N VAL A 31 1.57 -3.15 1.19
CA VAL A 31 2.26 -3.03 -0.10
C VAL A 31 2.00 -1.64 -0.66
N VAL A 32 3.08 -0.91 -0.97
CA VAL A 32 3.01 0.37 -1.69
C VAL A 32 3.13 0.08 -3.18
N PHE A 33 2.12 0.48 -3.95
CA PHE A 33 2.13 0.35 -5.39
C PHE A 33 2.82 1.54 -6.07
N LEU A 34 3.81 1.25 -6.91
CA LEU A 34 4.60 2.24 -7.67
C LEU A 34 4.19 2.24 -9.16
N HIS A 35 5.07 2.64 -10.07
CA HIS A 35 4.71 2.85 -11.48
C HIS A 35 4.20 1.59 -12.20
N ASP A 36 4.59 0.39 -11.75
CA ASP A 36 4.13 -0.88 -12.30
C ASP A 36 2.94 -1.47 -11.51
N HIS A 37 2.13 -0.62 -10.89
CA HIS A 37 0.95 -1.06 -10.16
C HIS A 37 -0.03 -1.80 -11.08
N PRO A 38 -0.76 -2.81 -10.58
CA PRO A 38 -1.80 -3.45 -11.37
C PRO A 38 -2.88 -2.42 -11.73
N THR A 39 -3.64 -2.66 -12.80
CA THR A 39 -4.75 -1.76 -13.17
C THR A 39 -5.92 -1.83 -12.19
N THR A 40 -6.10 -2.99 -11.54
CA THR A 40 -7.15 -3.24 -10.56
C THR A 40 -6.62 -4.01 -9.35
N GLY A 41 -7.34 -3.96 -8.23
CA GLY A 41 -7.04 -4.76 -7.04
C GLY A 41 -8.29 -5.04 -6.20
N GLY A 42 -8.26 -6.14 -5.43
CA GLY A 42 -9.38 -6.56 -4.57
C GLY A 42 -9.09 -6.48 -3.07
N TYR A 43 -7.88 -6.08 -2.66
CA TYR A 43 -7.56 -5.92 -1.24
C TYR A 43 -7.73 -4.47 -0.77
N PRO A 44 -8.07 -4.27 0.52
CA PRO A 44 -8.26 -2.93 1.08
C PRO A 44 -7.06 -2.01 0.87
N VAL A 45 -7.32 -0.79 0.41
CA VAL A 45 -6.36 0.31 0.37
C VAL A 45 -6.59 1.20 1.58
N ILE A 46 -5.59 1.35 2.44
CA ILE A 46 -5.70 2.08 3.72
C ILE A 46 -5.14 3.51 3.64
N GLY A 47 -4.61 3.91 2.48
CA GLY A 47 -4.06 5.23 2.23
C GLY A 47 -3.38 5.31 0.86
N VAL A 48 -2.98 6.52 0.47
CA VAL A 48 -2.25 6.79 -0.77
C VAL A 48 -1.03 7.65 -0.43
N VAL A 49 0.16 7.19 -0.82
CA VAL A 49 1.40 7.96 -0.69
C VAL A 49 1.33 9.15 -1.64
N ALA A 50 1.43 10.36 -1.09
CA ALA A 50 1.45 11.58 -1.88
C ALA A 50 2.68 11.64 -2.80
N ALA A 51 2.55 12.33 -3.93
CA ALA A 51 3.60 12.43 -4.95
C ALA A 51 5.01 12.76 -4.41
N PRO A 52 5.19 13.68 -3.43
CA PRO A 52 6.52 13.95 -2.86
C PRO A 52 7.19 12.75 -2.18
N GLY A 53 6.40 11.79 -1.68
CA GLY A 53 6.91 10.59 -1.01
C GLY A 53 7.25 9.43 -1.94
N LEU A 54 6.76 9.45 -3.19
CA LEU A 54 6.89 8.31 -4.11
C LEU A 54 8.34 8.03 -4.51
N ALA A 55 9.13 9.08 -4.78
CA ALA A 55 10.53 8.92 -5.15
C ALA A 55 11.34 8.27 -4.01
N ALA A 56 11.10 8.68 -2.77
CA ALA A 56 11.74 8.08 -1.61
C ALA A 56 11.32 6.62 -1.41
N ALA A 57 10.03 6.30 -1.59
CA ALA A 57 9.54 4.93 -1.52
C ALA A 57 10.16 4.03 -2.60
N ALA A 58 10.31 4.54 -3.83
CA ALA A 58 10.90 3.80 -4.95
C ALA A 58 12.40 3.50 -4.79
N GLN A 59 13.11 4.29 -3.98
CA GLN A 59 14.54 4.12 -3.72
C GLN A 59 14.83 3.33 -2.44
N ALA A 60 13.81 2.86 -1.73
CA ALA A 60 13.99 2.09 -0.50
C ALA A 60 14.58 0.69 -0.82
N ALA A 61 15.82 0.47 -0.39
CA ALA A 61 16.44 -0.85 -0.43
C ALA A 61 15.78 -1.83 0.57
N VAL A 62 16.05 -3.12 0.38
CA VAL A 62 15.63 -4.17 1.33
C VAL A 62 16.17 -3.85 2.72
N GLY A 63 15.29 -3.83 3.71
CA GLY A 63 15.62 -3.52 5.10
C GLY A 63 15.53 -2.04 5.49
N THR A 64 15.36 -1.13 4.53
CA THR A 64 15.15 0.31 4.84
C THR A 64 13.86 0.50 5.64
N PRO A 65 13.93 1.08 6.86
CA PRO A 65 12.73 1.39 7.63
C PRO A 65 11.93 2.50 6.96
N VAL A 66 10.61 2.32 6.86
CA VAL A 66 9.67 3.31 6.32
C VAL A 66 8.66 3.70 7.40
N ARG A 67 8.37 5.00 7.48
CA ARG A 67 7.33 5.57 8.35
C ARG A 67 6.38 6.41 7.51
N PHE A 68 5.09 6.10 7.59
CA PHE A 68 4.04 6.94 7.04
C PHE A 68 3.59 7.97 8.08
N THR A 69 3.25 9.16 7.61
CA THR A 69 2.64 10.22 8.43
C THR A 69 1.36 10.67 7.74
N PRO A 70 0.27 10.91 8.49
CA PRO A 70 -0.89 11.60 7.93
C PRO A 70 -0.48 12.95 7.34
N GLY A 71 -1.08 13.31 6.21
CA GLY A 71 -0.95 14.64 5.62
C GLY A 71 -1.81 15.68 6.33
#